data_AF-A0A9C9W704-F1
#
_entry.id   AF-A0A9C9W704-F1
#
_cell.length_a   1.000
_cell.length_b   1.000
_cell.length_c   1.000
_cell.angle_alpha   90.00
_cell.angle_beta   90.00
_cell.angle_gamma   90.00
#
_symmetry.space_group_name_H-M   'P 1'
#
loop_
_entity.id
_entity.type
_entity.pdbx_description
1 polymer ?
#
loop_
_entity_poly.entity_id
_entity_poly.type
_entity_poly.pdbx_seq_one_letter_code
_entity_poly.pdbx_strand_id
1 'polypeptide(L)'
;MYTRRVQYVIDNPWRFVRQVIAGFRANQGFLLAGAVAYHTLLSIVPMFALILVLLSQVQDTAALLASLHDYLALVAPGQADALTEQIQLFIGNWKVVGGIGILVLLFFSSL
;
A
#
# COMPACT_ATOMS: atom_id res chain seq x y z
N MET A 1 11.06 3.37 44.52
CA MET A 1 9.81 4.02 45.00
C MET A 1 8.85 4.21 43.81
N TYR A 2 8.31 3.12 43.23
CA TYR A 2 7.41 3.18 42.04
C TYR A 2 6.29 2.12 42.04
N THR A 3 6.05 1.42 43.15
CA THR A 3 5.33 0.13 43.11
C THR A 3 3.82 0.21 43.39
N ARG A 4 3.34 1.25 44.09
CA ARG A 4 1.95 1.32 44.59
C ARG A 4 0.87 1.38 43.50
N ARG A 5 1.16 2.01 42.34
CA ARG A 5 0.22 2.10 41.22
C ARG A 5 0.13 0.81 40.41
N VAL A 6 1.26 0.09 40.29
CA VAL A 6 1.34 -1.18 39.58
C VAL A 6 0.65 -2.29 40.39
N GLN A 7 0.84 -2.32 41.71
CA GLN A 7 0.11 -3.24 42.59
C GLN A 7 -1.41 -3.07 42.48
N TYR A 8 -1.92 -1.82 42.45
CA TYR A 8 -3.36 -1.57 42.35
C TYR A 8 -4.01 -2.12 41.07
N VAL A 9 -3.27 -2.11 39.95
CA VAL A 9 -3.74 -2.67 38.66
C VAL A 9 -3.75 -4.20 38.71
N ILE A 10 -2.75 -4.82 39.37
CA ILE A 10 -2.62 -6.27 39.49
C ILE A 10 -3.62 -6.85 40.50
N ASP A 11 -3.88 -6.13 41.60
CA ASP A 11 -4.80 -6.56 42.66
C ASP A 11 -6.28 -6.40 42.25
N ASN A 12 -6.57 -5.48 41.31
CA ASN A 12 -7.94 -5.18 40.88
C ASN A 12 -8.04 -5.00 39.35
N PRO A 13 -7.66 -6.00 38.55
CA PRO A 13 -7.61 -5.89 37.08
C PRO A 13 -8.98 -5.57 36.49
N TRP A 14 -10.06 -6.09 37.09
CA TRP A 14 -11.42 -5.83 36.65
C TRP A 14 -11.87 -4.38 36.84
N ARG A 15 -11.50 -3.74 37.95
CA ARG A 15 -11.80 -2.31 38.18
C ARG A 15 -11.01 -1.43 37.22
N PHE A 16 -9.75 -1.76 36.96
CA PHE A 16 -8.92 -1.06 36.00
C PHE A 16 -9.51 -1.14 34.58
N VAL A 17 -9.86 -2.33 34.10
CA VAL A 17 -10.48 -2.53 32.78
C VAL A 17 -11.79 -1.74 32.67
N ARG A 18 -12.66 -1.77 33.69
CA ARG A 18 -13.90 -0.98 33.69
C ARG A 18 -13.64 0.52 33.63
N GLN A 19 -12.64 1.01 34.35
CA GLN A 19 -12.28 2.43 34.36
C GLN A 19 -11.70 2.88 33.01
N VAL A 20 -10.87 2.04 32.39
CA VAL A 20 -10.32 2.29 31.04
C VAL A 20 -11.44 2.30 29.99
N ILE A 21 -12.34 1.32 30.01
CA ILE A 21 -13.47 1.27 29.06
C ILE A 21 -14.41 2.46 29.26
N ALA A 22 -14.70 2.84 30.51
CA ALA A 22 -15.52 4.00 30.80
C ALA A 22 -14.87 5.31 30.30
N GLY A 23 -13.57 5.49 30.54
CA GLY A 23 -12.81 6.64 30.04
C GLY A 23 -12.72 6.68 28.52
N PHE A 24 -12.48 5.53 27.88
CA PHE A 24 -12.45 5.41 26.43
C PHE A 24 -13.78 5.79 25.80
N ARG A 25 -14.90 5.34 26.39
CA ARG A 25 -16.25 5.74 25.94
C ARG A 25 -16.54 7.22 26.17
N ALA A 26 -16.16 7.76 27.34
CA ALA A 26 -16.36 9.17 27.67
C ALA A 26 -15.59 10.10 26.73
N ASN A 27 -14.41 9.68 26.26
CA ASN A 27 -13.59 10.42 25.31
C ASN A 27 -13.87 10.07 23.84
N GLN A 28 -15.05 9.57 23.51
CA GLN A 28 -15.44 9.22 22.14
C GLN A 28 -14.44 8.27 21.44
N GLY A 29 -13.77 7.39 22.19
CA GLY A 29 -12.73 6.52 21.69
C GLY A 29 -13.19 5.63 20.53
N PHE A 30 -14.47 5.25 20.49
CA PHE A 30 -15.04 4.52 19.35
C PHE A 30 -15.13 5.36 18.07
N LEU A 31 -15.48 6.65 18.18
CA LEU A 31 -15.50 7.57 17.04
C LEU A 31 -14.09 7.87 16.55
N LEU A 32 -13.16 8.14 17.48
CA LEU A 32 -11.75 8.35 17.16
C LEU A 32 -11.12 7.11 16.52
N ALA A 33 -11.35 5.91 17.07
CA ALA A 33 -10.85 4.66 16.50
C ALA A 33 -11.46 4.38 15.12
N GLY A 34 -12.73 4.72 14.92
CA GLY A 34 -13.39 4.61 13.61
C GLY A 34 -12.80 5.57 12.57
N ALA A 35 -12.56 6.82 12.95
CA ALA A 35 -11.91 7.81 12.08
C ALA A 35 -10.48 7.36 11.70
N VAL A 36 -9.71 6.87 12.68
CA VAL A 36 -8.37 6.31 12.43
C VAL A 36 -8.45 5.10 11.51
N ALA A 37 -9.37 4.16 11.75
CA ALA A 37 -9.55 2.96 10.93
C ALA A 37 -9.97 3.30 9.49
N TYR A 38 -10.87 4.26 9.30
CA TYR A 38 -11.30 4.73 7.99
C TYR A 38 -10.13 5.31 7.19
N HIS A 39 -9.36 6.21 7.81
CA HIS A 39 -8.18 6.79 7.18
C HIS A 39 -7.12 5.72 6.87
N THR A 40 -6.92 4.74 7.76
CA THR A 40 -5.97 3.64 7.47
C THR A 40 -6.43 2.75 6.31
N LEU A 41 -7.73 2.43 6.23
CA LEU A 41 -8.30 1.70 5.10
C LEU A 41 -8.12 2.48 3.79
N LEU A 42 -8.35 3.79 3.81
CA LEU A 42 -8.19 4.67 2.65
C LEU A 42 -6.72 4.74 2.20
N SER A 43 -5.78 4.89 3.13
CA SER A 43 -4.34 4.92 2.83
C SER A 43 -3.71 3.54 2.54
N ILE A 44 -4.43 2.43 2.74
CA ILE A 44 -3.90 1.09 2.43
C ILE A 44 -3.83 0.86 0.91
N VAL A 45 -4.83 1.36 0.16
CA VAL A 45 -4.91 1.25 -1.30
C VAL A 45 -3.69 1.83 -2.00
N PRO A 46 -3.27 3.09 -1.72
CA PRO A 46 -2.07 3.65 -2.31
C PRO A 46 -0.81 2.88 -1.89
N MET A 47 -0.70 2.47 -0.62
CA MET A 47 0.46 1.70 -0.16
C MET A 47 0.61 0.37 -0.92
N PHE A 48 -0.49 -0.35 -1.18
CA PHE A 48 -0.45 -1.55 -2.01
C PHE A 48 -0.06 -1.27 -3.46
N ALA A 49 -0.56 -0.18 -4.06
CA ALA A 49 -0.15 0.21 -5.41
C ALA A 49 1.36 0.51 -5.48
N LEU A 50 1.93 1.18 -4.47
CA LEU A 50 3.38 1.38 -4.37
C LEU A 50 4.15 0.07 -4.29
N ILE A 51 3.72 -0.84 -3.41
CA ILE A 51 4.35 -2.16 -3.25
C ILE A 51 4.31 -2.93 -4.58
N LEU A 52 3.18 -2.93 -5.28
CA LEU A 52 3.04 -3.60 -6.57
C LEU A 52 3.94 -3.00 -7.66
N VAL A 53 4.06 -1.67 -7.73
CA VAL A 53 4.98 -1.00 -8.66
C VAL A 53 6.44 -1.31 -8.33
N LEU A 54 6.80 -1.28 -7.04
CA LEU A 54 8.14 -1.59 -6.58
C LEU A 54 8.50 -3.05 -6.89
N LEU A 55 7.58 -3.99 -6.65
CA LEU A 55 7.76 -5.40 -6.98
C LEU A 55 7.79 -5.65 -8.49
N SER A 56 7.07 -4.87 -9.28
CA SER A 56 7.12 -4.92 -10.75
C SER A 56 8.51 -4.54 -11.30
N GLN A 57 9.21 -3.62 -10.64
CA GLN A 57 10.58 -3.21 -11.00
C GLN A 57 11.63 -4.28 -10.67
N VAL A 58 11.31 -5.27 -9.83
CA VAL A 58 12.23 -6.36 -9.46
C VAL A 58 12.36 -7.39 -10.58
N GLN A 59 11.49 -7.35 -11.60
CA GLN A 59 11.61 -8.19 -12.79
C GLN A 59 12.38 -7.44 -13.88
N ASP A 60 13.46 -8.05 -14.39
CA ASP A 60 14.30 -7.49 -15.43
C ASP A 60 13.52 -7.31 -16.75
N THR A 61 13.00 -6.10 -16.97
CA THR A 61 12.18 -5.72 -18.13
C THR A 61 12.88 -6.05 -19.45
N ALA A 62 14.22 -6.04 -19.48
CA ALA A 62 15.00 -6.37 -20.66
C ALA A 62 14.92 -7.87 -21.02
N ALA A 63 14.94 -8.76 -20.02
CA ALA A 63 14.80 -10.20 -20.22
C ALA A 63 13.37 -10.60 -20.64
N LEU A 64 12.36 -9.89 -20.14
CA LEU A 64 10.96 -10.09 -20.55
C LEU A 64 10.72 -9.65 -21.99
N LEU A 65 11.26 -8.51 -22.40
CA LEU A 65 11.13 -8.01 -23.78
C LEU A 65 11.79 -8.96 -24.79
N ALA A 66 12.98 -9.47 -24.49
CA ALA A 66 13.66 -10.45 -25.33
C ALA A 66 12.85 -11.74 -25.47
N SER A 67 12.28 -12.24 -24.37
CA SER A 67 11.44 -13.45 -24.37
C SER A 67 10.12 -13.23 -25.13
N LEU A 68 9.49 -12.06 -24.96
CA LEU A 68 8.26 -11.71 -25.69
C LEU A 68 8.49 -11.58 -27.20
N HIS A 69 9.65 -11.07 -27.62
CA HIS A 69 10.00 -10.97 -29.03
C HIS A 69 10.11 -12.36 -29.68
N ASP A 70 10.78 -13.31 -29.02
CA ASP A 70 10.88 -14.69 -29.50
C ASP A 70 9.51 -15.39 -29.57
N TYR A 71 8.65 -15.19 -28.57
CA TYR A 71 7.29 -15.73 -28.59
C TYR A 71 6.39 -15.06 -29.64
N LEU A 72 6.50 -13.74 -29.84
CA LEU A 72 5.74 -13.02 -30.88
C LEU A 72 6.22 -13.35 -32.29
N ALA A 73 7.50 -13.64 -32.48
CA ALA A 73 8.04 -14.15 -33.74
C ALA A 73 7.43 -15.52 -34.10
N LEU A 74 7.12 -16.34 -33.09
CA LEU A 74 6.46 -17.64 -33.25
C LEU A 74 4.94 -17.54 -33.47
N VAL A 75 4.27 -16.54 -32.88
CA VAL A 75 2.79 -16.43 -32.88
C VAL A 75 2.26 -15.49 -33.98
N ALA A 76 2.99 -14.45 -34.37
CA ALA A 76 2.56 -13.46 -35.36
C ALA A 76 3.72 -12.98 -36.26
N PRO A 77 4.20 -13.82 -37.19
CA PRO A 77 5.28 -13.45 -38.11
C PRO A 77 4.82 -12.29 -39.02
N GLY A 78 5.49 -11.14 -38.92
CA GLY A 78 5.21 -9.94 -39.72
C GLY A 78 4.60 -8.73 -38.98
N GLN A 79 4.15 -8.89 -37.73
CA GLN A 79 3.65 -7.78 -36.87
C GLN A 79 4.42 -7.65 -35.53
N ALA A 80 5.36 -8.55 -35.27
CA ALA A 80 6.18 -8.57 -34.07
C ALA A 80 6.92 -7.24 -33.83
N ASP A 81 7.48 -6.61 -34.87
CA ASP A 81 8.21 -5.34 -34.73
C ASP A 81 7.30 -4.17 -34.34
N ALA A 82 6.12 -4.05 -34.96
CA ALA A 82 5.16 -2.96 -34.66
C ALA A 82 4.57 -3.08 -33.23
N LEU A 83 4.29 -4.31 -32.79
CA LEU A 83 3.86 -4.60 -31.42
C LEU A 83 5.01 -4.35 -30.42
N THR A 84 6.23 -4.76 -30.76
CA THR A 84 7.40 -4.54 -29.90
C THR A 84 7.72 -3.04 -29.76
N GLU A 85 7.59 -2.25 -30.83
CA GLU A 85 7.80 -0.80 -30.81
C GLU A 85 6.74 -0.06 -29.96
N GLN A 86 5.46 -0.45 -30.07
CA GLN A 86 4.42 0.08 -29.18
C GLN A 86 4.66 -0.26 -27.71
N ILE A 87 5.09 -1.50 -27.43
CA ILE A 87 5.41 -1.93 -26.07
C ILE A 87 6.67 -1.21 -25.56
N GLN A 88 7.66 -0.97 -26.41
CA GLN A 88 8.84 -0.16 -26.08
C GLN A 88 8.48 1.29 -25.79
N LEU A 89 7.56 1.92 -26.53
CA LEU A 89 7.08 3.28 -26.24
C LEU A 89 6.30 3.34 -24.92
N PHE A 90 5.50 2.32 -24.62
CA PHE A 90 4.77 2.23 -23.36
C PHE A 90 5.73 2.06 -22.17
N ILE A 91 6.72 1.18 -22.30
CA ILE A 91 7.79 1.01 -21.31
C ILE A 91 8.63 2.30 -21.23
N GLY A 92 8.99 2.96 -22.33
CA GLY A 92 9.76 4.20 -22.32
C GLY A 92 9.10 5.35 -21.54
N ASN A 93 7.76 5.36 -21.47
CA ASN A 93 6.96 6.33 -20.72
C ASN A 93 6.61 5.88 -19.29
N TRP A 94 7.23 4.80 -18.78
CA TRP A 94 7.00 4.28 -17.42
C TRP A 94 7.13 5.36 -16.33
N LYS A 95 8.01 6.35 -16.52
CA LYS A 95 8.19 7.47 -15.62
C LYS A 95 6.95 8.36 -15.49
N VAL A 96 6.18 8.52 -16.57
CA VAL A 96 4.96 9.33 -16.56
C VAL A 96 3.84 8.59 -15.82
N VAL A 97 3.66 7.31 -16.12
CA VAL A 97 2.67 6.45 -15.43
C VAL A 97 3.01 6.29 -13.94
N GLY A 98 4.29 6.08 -13.62
CA GLY A 98 4.77 6.03 -12.25
C GLY A 98 4.67 7.37 -11.52
N GLY A 99 4.95 8.49 -12.21
CA GLY A 99 4.85 9.84 -11.64
C GLY A 99 3.42 10.25 -11.32
N ILE A 100 2.47 9.96 -12.21
CA ILE A 100 1.03 10.14 -11.95
C ILE A 100 0.59 9.25 -10.80
N GLY A 101 1.05 7.99 -10.76
CA GLY A 101 0.86 7.10 -9.64
C GLY A 101 1.31 7.75 -8.33
N ILE A 102 2.56 8.19 -8.23
CA ILE A 102 3.13 8.84 -7.02
C ILE A 102 2.32 10.08 -6.61
N LEU A 103 1.85 10.89 -7.56
CA LEU A 103 1.00 12.04 -7.26
C LEU A 103 -0.34 11.65 -6.64
N VAL A 104 -1.02 10.64 -7.20
CA VAL A 104 -2.26 10.10 -6.63
C VAL A 104 -1.99 9.52 -5.23
N LEU A 105 -0.87 8.82 -5.06
CA LEU A 105 -0.45 8.21 -3.79
C LEU A 105 -0.22 9.26 -2.69
N LEU A 106 0.47 10.36 -3.00
CA LEU A 106 0.70 11.46 -2.07
C LEU A 106 -0.62 12.12 -1.63
N PHE A 107 -1.56 12.28 -2.55
CA PHE A 107 -2.86 12.87 -2.25
C PHE A 107 -3.66 12.00 -1.26
N PHE A 108 -3.73 10.69 -1.50
CA PHE A 108 -4.43 9.73 -0.63
C PHE A 108 -3.70 9.42 0.68
N SER A 109 -2.41 9.71 0.78
CA SER A 109 -1.65 9.56 2.04
C SER A 109 -1.82 10.76 2.98
N SER A 110 -2.29 11.92 2.49
CA SER A 110 -2.41 13.16 3.28
C SER A 110 -3.85 13.49 3.74
N LEU A 111 -4.83 12.73 3.27
CA LEU A 111 -6.26 12.82 3.61
C LEU A 111 -6.64 11.80 4.68
#